data_AF-A0A2I0T0E4-F1
#
_entry.id   AF-A0A2I0T0E4-F1
#
_cell.length_a   1.000
_cell.length_b   1.000
_cell.length_c   1.000
_cell.angle_alpha   90.00
_cell.angle_beta   90.00
_cell.angle_gamma   90.00
#
_symmetry.space_group_name_H-M   'P 1'
#
loop_
_entity.id
_entity.type
_entity.pdbx_description
1 polymer ?
#
loop_
_entity_poly.entity_id
_entity_poly.type
_entity_poly.pdbx_seq_one_letter_code
_entity_poly.pdbx_strand_id
1 'polypeptide(L)'
;MALYHVLMDNQHLHHSPMSGATWPGVAWGAHLERQLQQFKAIYLMNQEKLDYSLQVLKKQDEENTIMRSQQRRKLNRLHSLLNNLKTKLANQEKQFREENQSLAADCKRIMGQCKEAQRSMRHFAVSDAEKFTEVWLMNEEEAKGLMRKALEADRIIHAQQLGLPWEEPNYWFLHNVGPLKHYKAKRMATKLAAEVMTDKLTKSQLVSQGLQGGFQVTRE
;
A
#
# COMPACT_ATOMS: atom_id res chain seq x y z
N MET A 1 11.29 -14.24 69.67
CA MET A 1 12.44 -14.62 70.50
C MET A 1 13.25 -13.39 70.89
N ALA A 2 12.67 -12.47 71.68
CA ALA A 2 13.41 -11.33 72.27
C ALA A 2 12.67 -10.64 73.43
N LEU A 3 11.65 -11.26 74.04
CA LEU A 3 10.96 -10.72 75.23
C LEU A 3 10.48 -11.85 76.14
N TYR A 4 11.42 -12.68 76.60
CA TYR A 4 11.17 -13.64 77.68
C TYR A 4 12.20 -13.53 78.82
N HIS A 5 12.96 -12.44 78.89
CA HIS A 5 14.11 -12.32 79.81
C HIS A 5 14.08 -11.12 80.79
N VAL A 6 12.90 -10.56 81.12
CA VAL A 6 12.82 -9.42 82.07
C VAL A 6 11.83 -9.65 83.22
N LEU A 7 11.63 -10.89 83.66
CA LEU A 7 10.68 -11.18 84.75
C LEU A 7 11.20 -12.22 85.75
N MET A 8 12.49 -12.19 86.06
CA MET A 8 13.09 -12.91 87.19
C MET A 8 14.13 -12.02 87.88
N ASP A 9 13.65 -10.96 88.52
CA ASP A 9 14.38 -10.30 89.62
C ASP A 9 13.36 -9.99 90.71
N ASN A 10 13.03 -11.04 91.46
CA ASN A 10 12.18 -10.93 92.65
C ASN A 10 12.77 -11.83 93.73
N GLN A 11 13.78 -11.32 94.44
CA GLN A 11 14.18 -11.81 95.76
C GLN A 11 15.05 -10.76 96.45
N HIS A 12 14.42 -9.86 97.19
CA HIS A 12 15.02 -9.30 98.41
C HIS A 12 13.91 -9.03 99.43
N LEU A 13 13.77 -10.01 100.33
CA LEU A 13 13.18 -9.84 101.65
C LEU A 13 14.09 -8.93 102.48
N HIS A 14 13.57 -7.83 103.02
CA HIS A 14 13.99 -7.35 104.34
C HIS A 14 12.95 -6.39 104.95
N HIS A 15 12.35 -6.88 106.04
CA HIS A 15 11.87 -6.23 107.25
C HIS A 15 11.27 -4.80 107.24
N SER A 16 10.07 -4.74 107.84
CA SER A 16 9.26 -3.57 108.19
C SER A 16 9.94 -2.54 109.13
N PRO A 17 9.33 -1.35 109.27
CA PRO A 17 8.53 -1.14 110.47
C PRO A 17 7.12 -0.58 110.16
N MET A 18 6.17 -0.96 111.02
CA MET A 18 4.81 -0.45 111.03
C MET A 18 4.77 1.04 111.37
N SER A 19 4.14 1.83 110.52
CA SER A 19 3.38 3.03 110.91
C SER A 19 2.35 3.33 109.82
N GLY A 20 1.07 3.39 110.19
CA GLY A 20 -0.05 3.65 109.27
C GLY A 20 -0.78 2.38 108.83
N ALA A 21 -1.78 1.97 109.61
CA ALA A 21 -2.66 0.85 109.29
C ALA A 21 -3.35 1.04 107.93
N THR A 22 -2.88 0.30 106.92
CA THR A 22 -3.68 -0.06 105.75
C THR A 22 -3.75 -1.58 105.72
N TRP A 23 -4.95 -2.12 105.90
CA TRP A 23 -5.20 -3.57 105.99
C TRP A 23 -4.68 -4.30 104.72
N PRO A 24 -4.24 -5.58 104.81
CA PRO A 24 -3.73 -6.35 103.66
C PRO A 24 -4.66 -6.38 102.44
N GLY A 25 -5.98 -6.30 102.67
CA GLY A 25 -6.99 -6.17 101.60
C GLY A 25 -6.93 -4.86 100.82
N VAL A 26 -6.43 -3.77 101.42
CA VAL A 26 -6.29 -2.45 100.76
C VAL A 26 -5.08 -2.43 99.81
N ALA A 27 -3.96 -3.07 100.20
CA ALA A 27 -2.77 -3.16 99.35
C ALA A 27 -2.98 -4.08 98.12
N TRP A 28 -3.65 -5.22 98.32
CA TRP A 28 -4.07 -6.09 97.22
C TRP A 28 -5.09 -5.41 96.30
N GLY A 29 -6.06 -4.69 96.88
CA GLY A 29 -6.99 -3.85 96.11
C GLY A 29 -6.29 -2.81 95.24
N ALA A 30 -5.29 -2.11 95.79
CA ALA A 30 -4.51 -1.12 95.04
C ALA A 30 -3.66 -1.73 93.91
N HIS A 31 -3.12 -2.93 94.11
CA HIS A 31 -2.40 -3.67 93.06
C HIS A 31 -3.32 -4.09 91.91
N LEU A 32 -4.50 -4.64 92.24
CA LEU A 32 -5.50 -5.03 91.26
C LEU A 32 -6.03 -3.82 90.47
N GLU A 33 -6.26 -2.68 91.14
CA GLU A 33 -6.65 -1.44 90.48
C GLU A 33 -5.55 -0.96 89.51
N ARG A 34 -4.28 -1.01 89.92
CA ARG A 34 -3.16 -0.65 89.03
C ARG A 34 -3.08 -1.56 87.81
N GLN A 35 -3.22 -2.88 88.00
CA GLN A 35 -3.27 -3.84 86.90
C GLN A 35 -4.44 -3.54 85.95
N LEU A 36 -5.62 -3.28 86.50
CA LEU A 36 -6.80 -2.91 85.70
C LEU A 36 -6.56 -1.63 84.88
N GLN A 37 -5.95 -0.60 85.46
CA GLN A 37 -5.60 0.62 84.73
C GLN A 37 -4.55 0.37 83.63
N GLN A 38 -3.57 -0.50 83.87
CA GLN A 38 -2.60 -0.90 82.85
C GLN A 38 -3.26 -1.66 81.70
N PHE A 39 -4.14 -2.62 81.99
CA PHE A 39 -4.89 -3.34 80.95
C PHE A 39 -5.78 -2.40 80.14
N LYS A 40 -6.45 -1.44 80.79
CA LYS A 40 -7.22 -0.40 80.10
C LYS A 40 -6.36 0.43 79.16
N ALA A 41 -5.19 0.89 79.61
CA ALA A 41 -4.27 1.67 78.78
C ALA A 41 -3.74 0.87 77.57
N ILE A 42 -3.37 -0.41 77.78
CA ILE A 42 -2.92 -1.30 76.71
C ILE A 42 -4.05 -1.55 75.70
N TYR A 43 -5.26 -1.80 76.18
CA TYR A 43 -6.43 -2.00 75.33
C TYR A 43 -6.69 -0.77 74.45
N LEU A 44 -6.73 0.43 75.06
CA LEU A 44 -6.95 1.68 74.34
C LEU A 44 -5.86 1.91 73.27
N MET A 45 -4.58 1.74 73.63
CA MET A 45 -3.47 1.87 72.69
C MET A 45 -3.58 0.87 71.52
N ASN A 46 -3.97 -0.37 71.81
CA ASN A 46 -4.13 -1.39 70.77
C ASN A 46 -5.34 -1.09 69.87
N GLN A 47 -6.43 -0.57 70.44
CA GLN A 47 -7.58 -0.11 69.68
C GLN A 47 -7.17 1.01 68.71
N GLU A 48 -6.46 2.04 69.18
CA GLU A 48 -5.98 3.13 68.32
C GLU A 48 -5.04 2.63 67.20
N LYS A 49 -4.16 1.66 67.49
CA LYS A 49 -3.30 1.04 66.47
C LYS A 49 -4.10 0.29 65.41
N LEU A 50 -5.13 -0.46 65.81
CA LEU A 50 -6.01 -1.17 64.90
C LEU A 50 -6.81 -0.19 64.04
N ASP A 51 -7.36 0.86 64.64
CA ASP A 51 -8.11 1.91 63.95
C ASP A 51 -7.24 2.63 62.91
N TYR A 52 -5.99 2.95 63.27
CA TYR A 52 -5.01 3.51 62.34
C TYR A 52 -4.68 2.55 61.20
N SER A 53 -4.37 1.28 61.51
CA SER A 53 -4.06 0.26 60.50
C SER A 53 -5.22 0.09 59.51
N LEU A 54 -6.45 0.09 60.01
CA LEU A 54 -7.66 -0.01 59.20
C LEU A 54 -7.81 1.23 58.31
N GLN A 55 -7.55 2.44 58.82
CA GLN A 55 -7.60 3.67 58.02
C GLN A 55 -6.57 3.66 56.89
N VAL A 56 -5.33 3.23 57.17
CA VAL A 56 -4.27 3.13 56.15
C VAL A 56 -4.66 2.13 55.06
N LEU A 57 -5.15 0.94 55.43
CA LEU A 57 -5.60 -0.06 54.47
C LEU A 57 -6.77 0.45 53.60
N LYS A 58 -7.73 1.17 54.19
CA LYS A 58 -8.82 1.79 53.44
C LYS A 58 -8.32 2.80 52.41
N LYS A 59 -7.42 3.71 52.81
CA LYS A 59 -6.82 4.68 51.87
C LYS A 59 -6.08 3.97 50.74
N GLN A 60 -5.30 2.94 51.05
CA GLN A 60 -4.60 2.16 50.05
C GLN A 60 -5.57 1.49 49.06
N ASP A 61 -6.70 0.97 49.54
CA ASP A 61 -7.71 0.33 48.69
C ASP A 61 -8.43 1.34 47.79
N GLU A 62 -8.76 2.52 48.32
CA GLU A 62 -9.32 3.64 47.55
C GLU A 62 -8.35 4.07 46.43
N GLU A 63 -7.08 4.29 46.77
CA GLU A 63 -6.03 4.65 45.80
C GLU A 63 -5.83 3.56 44.74
N ASN A 64 -5.78 2.30 45.15
CA ASN A 64 -5.66 1.15 44.24
C ASN A 64 -6.86 1.03 43.31
N THR A 65 -8.08 1.26 43.82
CA THR A 65 -9.31 1.22 43.03
C THR A 65 -9.29 2.31 41.95
N ILE A 66 -8.88 3.52 42.32
CA ILE A 66 -8.73 4.64 41.37
C ILE A 66 -7.67 4.28 40.32
N MET A 67 -6.49 3.81 40.73
CA MET A 67 -5.39 3.46 39.82
C MET A 67 -5.78 2.36 38.84
N ARG A 68 -6.43 1.29 39.33
CA ARG A 68 -6.96 0.19 38.50
C ARG A 68 -7.99 0.71 37.49
N SER A 69 -8.90 1.59 37.90
CA SER A 69 -9.89 2.18 37.00
C SER A 69 -9.23 3.01 35.88
N GLN A 70 -8.15 3.73 36.18
CA GLN A 70 -7.40 4.53 35.21
C GLN A 70 -6.65 3.63 34.24
N GLN A 71 -5.97 2.59 34.74
CA GLN A 71 -5.27 1.61 33.91
C GLN A 71 -6.24 0.87 32.99
N ARG A 72 -7.40 0.44 33.48
CA ARG A 72 -8.45 -0.20 32.67
C ARG A 72 -8.96 0.71 31.55
N ARG A 73 -9.16 2.01 31.83
CA ARG A 73 -9.53 3.00 30.80
C ARG A 73 -8.43 3.15 29.74
N LYS A 74 -7.16 3.23 30.14
CA LYS A 74 -6.01 3.28 29.22
C LYS A 74 -5.97 2.03 28.34
N LEU A 75 -6.10 0.84 28.94
CA LEU A 75 -6.13 -0.44 28.22
C LEU A 75 -7.27 -0.47 27.18
N ASN A 76 -8.47 -0.09 27.57
CA ASN A 76 -9.62 -0.07 26.65
C ASN A 76 -9.40 0.91 25.49
N ARG A 77 -8.84 2.10 25.74
CA ARG A 77 -8.51 3.06 24.69
C ARG A 77 -7.49 2.51 23.70
N LEU A 78 -6.44 1.86 24.22
CA LEU A 78 -5.41 1.25 23.38
C LEU A 78 -5.96 0.07 22.57
N HIS A 79 -6.80 -0.77 23.16
CA HIS A 79 -7.48 -1.84 22.44
C HIS A 79 -8.37 -1.31 21.31
N SER A 80 -9.17 -0.28 21.58
CA SER A 80 -10.00 0.35 20.54
C SER A 80 -9.14 0.97 19.43
N LEU A 81 -8.03 1.61 19.76
CA LEU A 81 -7.11 2.15 18.76
C LEU A 81 -6.49 1.04 17.91
N LEU A 82 -6.00 -0.03 18.54
CA LEU A 82 -5.41 -1.17 17.86
C LEU A 82 -6.41 -1.82 16.89
N ASN A 83 -7.65 -2.04 17.33
CA ASN A 83 -8.69 -2.62 16.48
C ASN A 83 -9.03 -1.70 15.31
N ASN A 84 -9.14 -0.38 15.54
CA ASN A 84 -9.32 0.58 14.45
C ASN A 84 -8.18 0.53 13.44
N LEU A 85 -6.93 0.47 13.90
CA LEU A 85 -5.76 0.38 13.02
C LEU A 85 -5.74 -0.94 12.24
N LYS A 86 -6.05 -2.07 12.88
CA LYS A 86 -6.17 -3.37 12.20
C LYS A 86 -7.24 -3.33 11.10
N THR A 87 -8.41 -2.76 11.38
CA THR A 87 -9.49 -2.61 10.37
C THR A 87 -9.06 -1.69 9.23
N LYS A 88 -8.42 -0.56 9.53
CA LYS A 88 -7.88 0.35 8.50
C LYS A 88 -6.87 -0.34 7.61
N LEU A 89 -5.93 -1.08 8.19
CA LEU A 89 -4.93 -1.85 7.45
C LEU A 89 -5.59 -2.89 6.55
N ALA A 90 -6.52 -3.70 7.08
CA ALA A 90 -7.23 -4.71 6.30
C ALA A 90 -8.03 -4.10 5.13
N ASN A 91 -8.65 -2.93 5.34
CA ASN A 91 -9.36 -2.21 4.30
C ASN A 91 -8.41 -1.67 3.22
N GLN A 92 -7.27 -1.09 3.62
CA GLN A 92 -6.25 -0.59 2.68
C GLN A 92 -5.66 -1.74 1.87
N GLU A 93 -5.31 -2.86 2.51
CA GLU A 93 -4.82 -4.05 1.81
C GLU A 93 -5.84 -4.58 0.80
N LYS A 94 -7.13 -4.60 1.18
CA LYS A 94 -8.21 -5.02 0.26
C LYS A 94 -8.30 -4.06 -0.93
N GLN A 95 -8.33 -2.76 -0.68
CA GLN A 95 -8.39 -1.73 -1.71
C GLN A 95 -7.20 -1.84 -2.68
N PHE A 96 -5.97 -1.94 -2.17
CA PHE A 96 -4.79 -2.09 -3.02
C PHE A 96 -4.81 -3.38 -3.85
N ARG A 97 -5.32 -4.49 -3.28
CA ARG A 97 -5.50 -5.74 -4.05
C ARG A 97 -6.50 -5.55 -5.19
N GLU A 98 -7.64 -4.92 -4.93
CA GLU A 98 -8.68 -4.68 -5.94
C GLU A 98 -8.20 -3.72 -7.03
N GLU A 99 -7.56 -2.61 -6.65
CA GLU A 99 -6.98 -1.64 -7.57
C GLU A 99 -5.91 -2.29 -8.46
N ASN A 100 -4.99 -3.07 -7.87
CA ASN A 100 -3.94 -3.74 -8.62
C ASN A 100 -4.52 -4.77 -9.61
N GLN A 101 -5.54 -5.53 -9.20
CA GLN A 101 -6.25 -6.46 -10.10
C GLN A 101 -6.96 -5.74 -11.25
N SER A 102 -7.65 -4.64 -10.95
CA SER A 102 -8.33 -3.81 -11.96
C SER A 102 -7.32 -3.22 -12.95
N LEU A 103 -6.25 -2.61 -12.47
CA LEU A 103 -5.19 -2.04 -13.30
C LEU A 103 -4.52 -3.10 -14.17
N ALA A 104 -4.24 -4.29 -13.61
CA ALA A 104 -3.66 -5.39 -14.39
C ALA A 104 -4.61 -5.88 -15.50
N ALA A 105 -5.93 -5.92 -15.24
CA ALA A 105 -6.92 -6.27 -16.25
C ALA A 105 -7.00 -5.20 -17.36
N ASP A 106 -7.00 -3.92 -16.98
CA ASP A 106 -7.01 -2.80 -17.93
C ASP A 106 -5.76 -2.77 -18.80
N CYS A 107 -4.57 -2.98 -18.22
CA CYS A 107 -3.32 -3.09 -18.97
C CYS A 107 -3.41 -4.22 -20.01
N LYS A 108 -3.90 -5.41 -19.63
CA LYS A 108 -4.08 -6.53 -20.56
C LYS A 108 -5.06 -6.18 -21.68
N ARG A 109 -6.19 -5.54 -21.35
CA ARG A 109 -7.18 -5.09 -22.33
C ARG A 109 -6.58 -4.11 -23.34
N ILE A 110 -5.92 -3.05 -22.86
CA ILE A 110 -5.32 -2.01 -23.69
C ILE A 110 -4.23 -2.62 -24.58
N MET A 111 -3.37 -3.50 -24.04
CA MET A 111 -2.38 -4.21 -24.85
C MET A 111 -3.03 -5.06 -25.96
N GLY A 112 -4.15 -5.71 -25.67
CA GLY A 112 -4.95 -6.44 -26.67
C GLY A 112 -5.42 -5.52 -27.80
N GLN A 113 -6.03 -4.38 -27.44
CA GLN A 113 -6.52 -3.38 -28.39
C GLN A 113 -5.39 -2.78 -29.23
N CYS A 114 -4.22 -2.48 -28.64
CA CYS A 114 -3.07 -1.99 -29.39
C CYS A 114 -2.56 -3.01 -30.41
N LYS A 115 -2.53 -4.30 -30.06
CA LYS A 115 -2.13 -5.37 -30.99
C LYS A 115 -3.12 -5.50 -32.15
N GLU A 116 -4.41 -5.43 -31.86
CA GLU A 116 -5.44 -5.46 -32.89
C GLU A 116 -5.37 -4.26 -33.82
N ALA A 117 -5.23 -3.05 -33.26
CA ALA A 117 -5.02 -1.83 -34.03
C ALA A 117 -3.77 -1.95 -34.94
N GLN A 118 -2.67 -2.48 -34.42
CA GLN A 118 -1.45 -2.69 -35.21
C GLN A 118 -1.67 -3.70 -36.36
N ARG A 119 -2.41 -4.79 -36.11
CA ARG A 119 -2.77 -5.75 -37.17
C ARG A 119 -3.62 -5.11 -38.24
N SER A 120 -4.63 -4.34 -37.84
CA SER A 120 -5.52 -3.62 -38.73
C SER A 120 -4.75 -2.60 -39.58
N MET A 121 -3.86 -1.81 -38.98
CA MET A 121 -2.97 -0.88 -39.71
C MET A 121 -2.11 -1.56 -40.77
N ARG A 122 -1.55 -2.75 -40.46
CA ARG A 122 -0.76 -3.51 -41.44
C ARG A 122 -1.63 -3.99 -42.60
N HIS A 123 -2.84 -4.47 -42.31
CA HIS A 123 -3.77 -4.92 -43.33
C HIS A 123 -4.21 -3.76 -44.23
N PHE A 124 -4.56 -2.61 -43.64
CA PHE A 124 -4.89 -1.40 -44.41
C PHE A 124 -3.71 -0.94 -45.27
N ALA A 125 -2.49 -0.91 -44.75
CA ALA A 125 -1.33 -0.50 -45.54
C ALA A 125 -1.09 -1.40 -46.77
N VAL A 126 -1.34 -2.71 -46.64
CA VAL A 126 -1.25 -3.65 -47.77
C VAL A 126 -2.39 -3.41 -48.76
N SER A 127 -3.64 -3.36 -48.28
CA SER A 127 -4.82 -3.15 -49.13
C SER A 127 -4.76 -1.81 -49.87
N ASP A 128 -4.29 -0.75 -49.22
CA ASP A 128 -4.13 0.57 -49.84
C ASP A 128 -3.05 0.55 -50.92
N ALA A 129 -1.94 -0.16 -50.71
CA ALA A 129 -0.89 -0.29 -51.71
C ALA A 129 -1.36 -1.10 -52.93
N GLU A 130 -2.14 -2.17 -52.72
CA GLU A 130 -2.75 -2.97 -53.78
C GLU A 130 -3.72 -2.13 -54.61
N LYS A 131 -4.69 -1.48 -53.95
CA LYS A 131 -5.67 -0.61 -54.62
C LYS A 131 -5.01 0.55 -55.37
N PHE A 132 -4.00 1.16 -54.77
CA PHE A 132 -3.23 2.21 -55.44
C PHE A 132 -2.57 1.71 -56.72
N THR A 133 -1.97 0.52 -56.66
CA THR A 133 -1.32 -0.10 -57.82
C THR A 133 -2.34 -0.45 -58.90
N GLU A 134 -3.49 -0.99 -58.53
CA GLU A 134 -4.58 -1.32 -59.45
C GLU A 134 -5.09 -0.08 -60.19
N VAL A 135 -5.47 0.98 -59.46
CA VAL A 135 -5.94 2.23 -60.05
C VAL A 135 -4.85 2.89 -60.91
N TRP A 136 -3.59 2.81 -60.48
CA TRP A 136 -2.47 3.32 -61.27
C TRP A 136 -2.37 2.62 -62.62
N LEU A 137 -2.35 1.28 -62.63
CA LEU A 137 -2.22 0.49 -63.85
C LEU A 137 -3.38 0.73 -64.81
N MET A 138 -4.61 0.83 -64.29
CA MET A 138 -5.79 1.16 -65.08
C MET A 138 -5.64 2.53 -65.78
N ASN A 139 -5.29 3.57 -65.01
CA ASN A 139 -5.13 4.91 -65.55
C ASN A 139 -3.94 5.02 -66.52
N GLU A 140 -2.85 4.30 -66.24
CA GLU A 140 -1.68 4.24 -67.11
C GLU A 140 -2.03 3.63 -68.46
N GLU A 141 -2.79 2.53 -68.49
CA GLU A 141 -3.23 1.91 -69.75
C GLU A 141 -4.18 2.83 -70.52
N GLU A 142 -5.11 3.51 -69.84
CA GLU A 142 -6.01 4.48 -70.48
C GLU A 142 -5.22 5.63 -71.13
N ALA A 143 -4.25 6.21 -70.40
CA ALA A 143 -3.40 7.28 -70.91
C ALA A 143 -2.55 6.82 -72.11
N LYS A 144 -1.98 5.61 -72.07
CA LYS A 144 -1.26 5.01 -73.21
C LYS A 144 -2.18 4.78 -74.41
N GLY A 145 -3.42 4.35 -74.18
CA GLY A 145 -4.45 4.22 -75.21
C GLY A 145 -4.75 5.55 -75.90
N LEU A 146 -4.91 6.63 -75.14
CA LEU A 146 -5.11 7.97 -75.68
C LEU A 146 -3.90 8.49 -76.46
N MET A 147 -2.68 8.27 -75.95
CA MET A 147 -1.44 8.65 -76.64
C MET A 147 -1.32 7.96 -78.00
N ARG A 148 -1.59 6.65 -78.07
CA ARG A 148 -1.59 5.90 -79.34
C ARG A 148 -2.58 6.49 -80.36
N LYS A 149 -3.78 6.87 -79.91
CA LYS A 149 -4.78 7.54 -80.77
C LYS A 149 -4.28 8.91 -81.25
N ALA A 150 -3.61 9.67 -80.40
CA ALA A 150 -3.04 10.96 -80.76
C ALA A 150 -1.90 10.82 -81.80
N LEU A 151 -0.99 9.86 -81.62
CA LEU A 151 0.08 9.56 -82.58
C LEU A 151 -0.48 9.09 -83.93
N GLU A 152 -1.53 8.27 -83.92
CA GLU A 152 -2.19 7.84 -85.14
C GLU A 152 -2.83 9.02 -85.89
N ALA A 153 -3.50 9.92 -85.16
CA ALA A 153 -4.05 11.14 -85.75
C ALA A 153 -2.95 12.04 -86.34
N ASP A 154 -1.83 12.19 -85.61
CA ASP A 154 -0.67 12.97 -86.08
C ASP A 154 -0.06 12.38 -87.36
N ARG A 155 0.07 11.05 -87.43
CA ARG A 155 0.52 10.35 -88.64
C ARG A 155 -0.42 10.61 -89.83
N ILE A 156 -1.73 10.51 -89.61
CA ILE A 156 -2.74 10.75 -90.65
C ILE A 156 -2.63 12.19 -91.17
N ILE A 157 -2.54 13.18 -90.28
CA ILE A 157 -2.41 14.60 -90.64
C ILE A 157 -1.14 14.85 -91.46
N HIS A 158 0.00 14.31 -91.04
CA HIS A 158 1.26 14.44 -91.77
C HIS A 158 1.19 13.83 -93.17
N ALA A 159 0.71 12.58 -93.26
CA ALA A 159 0.68 11.85 -94.51
C ALA A 159 -0.38 12.36 -95.49
N GLN A 160 -1.59 12.67 -95.01
CA GLN A 160 -2.73 12.98 -95.87
C GLN A 160 -2.93 14.48 -96.10
N GLN A 161 -2.86 15.31 -95.06
CA GLN A 161 -3.13 16.75 -95.18
C GLN A 161 -1.87 17.55 -95.58
N LEU A 162 -0.70 17.19 -95.04
CA LEU A 162 0.53 17.96 -95.24
C LEU A 162 1.42 17.41 -96.38
N GLY A 163 1.27 16.14 -96.73
CA GLY A 163 2.12 15.46 -97.71
C GLY A 163 3.58 15.34 -97.28
N LEU A 164 3.84 15.36 -95.97
CA LEU A 164 5.17 15.27 -95.37
C LEU A 164 5.40 13.85 -94.81
N PRO A 165 6.65 13.34 -94.83
CA PRO A 165 6.97 12.09 -94.15
C PRO A 165 6.79 12.25 -92.64
N TRP A 166 6.06 11.32 -92.03
CA TRP A 166 5.88 11.28 -90.58
C TRP A 166 7.03 10.50 -89.93
N GLU A 167 7.69 11.11 -88.95
CA GLU A 167 8.69 10.45 -88.10
C GLU A 167 8.11 10.22 -86.71
N GLU A 168 8.18 8.97 -86.26
CA GLU A 168 7.63 8.59 -84.97
C GLU A 168 8.46 9.19 -83.82
N PRO A 169 7.84 9.95 -82.89
CA PRO A 169 8.55 10.51 -81.74
C PRO A 169 9.10 9.41 -80.82
N ASN A 170 10.30 9.57 -80.28
CA ASN A 170 10.83 8.63 -79.28
C ASN A 170 10.11 8.81 -77.94
N TYR A 171 9.28 7.84 -77.57
CA TYR A 171 8.48 7.87 -76.34
C TYR A 171 8.91 6.82 -75.31
N TRP A 172 10.19 6.82 -74.92
CA TRP A 172 10.78 5.91 -73.92
C TRP A 172 9.94 5.70 -72.64
N PHE A 173 9.16 6.71 -72.24
CA PHE A 173 8.35 6.68 -71.03
C PHE A 173 7.10 5.79 -71.14
N LEU A 174 6.60 5.49 -72.34
CA LEU A 174 5.46 4.58 -72.55
C LEU A 174 5.80 3.10 -72.28
N HIS A 175 7.09 2.76 -72.28
CA HIS A 175 7.57 1.41 -71.95
C HIS A 175 7.64 1.12 -70.46
N ASN A 176 7.54 2.15 -69.61
CA ASN A 176 7.46 1.93 -68.17
C ASN A 176 6.12 1.27 -67.82
N VAL A 177 6.09 0.46 -66.77
CA VAL A 177 4.85 -0.10 -66.23
C VAL A 177 4.87 0.04 -64.73
N GLY A 178 3.84 0.69 -64.19
CA GLY A 178 3.61 0.84 -62.77
C GLY A 178 4.16 2.14 -62.16
N PRO A 179 3.88 2.37 -60.86
CA PRO A 179 4.23 3.61 -60.19
C PRO A 179 5.75 3.85 -60.18
N LEU A 180 6.17 5.06 -60.57
CA LEU A 180 7.57 5.47 -60.49
C LEU A 180 8.06 5.31 -59.05
N LYS A 181 9.07 4.45 -58.87
CA LYS A 181 9.59 4.07 -57.56
C LYS A 181 10.40 5.19 -56.89
N HIS A 182 9.81 6.35 -56.62
CA HIS A 182 10.42 7.38 -55.79
C HIS A 182 10.19 7.06 -54.29
N TYR A 183 10.64 5.88 -53.85
CA TYR A 183 10.37 5.33 -52.51
C TYR A 183 11.39 5.73 -51.43
N LYS A 184 12.51 6.37 -51.79
CA LYS A 184 13.63 6.57 -50.84
C LYS A 184 13.29 7.49 -49.66
N ALA A 185 12.51 8.57 -49.87
CA ALA A 185 12.16 9.51 -48.80
C ALA A 185 11.10 8.96 -47.82
N LYS A 186 10.04 8.30 -48.31
CA LYS A 186 8.96 7.73 -47.47
C LYS A 186 9.42 6.54 -46.62
N ARG A 187 10.41 5.77 -47.08
CA ARG A 187 10.93 4.59 -46.36
C ARG A 187 11.73 4.98 -45.11
N MET A 188 12.38 6.14 -45.07
CA MET A 188 13.07 6.62 -43.87
C MET A 188 12.09 6.97 -42.74
N ALA A 189 11.04 7.72 -43.05
CA ALA A 189 10.04 8.13 -42.05
C ALA A 189 9.27 6.94 -41.45
N THR A 190 8.89 5.97 -42.28
CA THR A 190 8.20 4.75 -41.84
C THR A 190 9.12 3.82 -41.04
N LYS A 191 10.41 3.74 -41.38
CA LYS A 191 11.41 2.99 -40.61
C LYS A 191 11.67 3.62 -39.23
N LEU A 192 11.77 4.95 -39.17
CA LEU A 192 11.93 5.69 -37.91
C LEU A 192 10.69 5.52 -37.01
N ALA A 193 9.48 5.60 -37.58
CA ALA A 193 8.24 5.38 -36.84
C ALA A 193 8.12 3.93 -36.32
N ALA A 194 8.56 2.94 -37.11
CA ALA A 194 8.58 1.54 -36.68
C ALA A 194 9.56 1.31 -35.52
N GLU A 195 10.77 1.86 -35.59
CA GLU A 195 11.77 1.78 -34.51
C GLU A 195 11.26 2.41 -33.20
N VAL A 196 10.66 3.59 -33.26
CA VAL A 196 10.08 4.27 -32.09
C VAL A 196 8.95 3.45 -31.45
N MET A 197 8.11 2.79 -32.26
CA MET A 197 7.02 1.95 -31.77
C MET A 197 7.54 0.66 -31.12
N THR A 198 8.61 0.06 -31.66
CA THR A 198 9.23 -1.13 -31.06
C THR A 198 9.98 -0.82 -29.77
N ASP A 199 10.65 0.33 -29.68
CA ASP A 199 11.41 0.73 -28.48
C ASP A 199 10.51 1.06 -27.27
N LYS A 200 9.28 1.55 -27.53
CA LYS A 200 8.29 1.77 -26.47
C LYS A 200 7.64 0.47 -25.97
N LEU A 201 7.49 -0.53 -26.83
CA LEU A 201 6.97 -1.86 -26.46
C LEU A 201 7.98 -2.67 -25.64
N THR A 202 9.27 -2.62 -25.97
CA THR A 202 10.33 -3.30 -25.20
C THR A 202 10.47 -2.73 -23.78
N LYS A 203 10.42 -1.40 -23.63
CA LYS A 203 10.43 -0.75 -22.31
C LYS A 203 9.20 -1.09 -21.46
N SER A 204 8.01 -1.20 -22.05
CA SER A 204 6.80 -1.59 -21.29
C SER A 204 6.78 -3.09 -20.91
N GLN A 205 7.41 -3.96 -21.72
CA GLN A 205 7.62 -5.38 -21.39
C GLN A 205 8.61 -5.60 -20.25
N LEU A 206 9.66 -4.78 -20.13
CA LEU A 206 10.59 -4.83 -18.99
C LEU A 206 9.92 -4.39 -17.68
N VAL A 207 9.06 -3.37 -17.74
CA VAL A 207 8.30 -2.89 -16.56
C VAL A 207 7.29 -3.94 -16.07
N SER A 208 6.64 -4.66 -16.98
CA SER A 208 5.69 -5.71 -16.62
C SER A 208 6.37 -6.99 -16.07
N GLN A 209 7.60 -7.29 -16.49
CA GLN A 209 8.41 -8.37 -15.89
C GLN A 209 8.97 -7.99 -14.50
N GLY A 210 9.33 -6.71 -14.28
CA GLY A 210 9.76 -6.22 -12.97
C GLY A 210 8.67 -6.25 -11.90
N LEU A 211 7.40 -6.11 -12.28
CA LEU A 211 6.25 -6.17 -11.36
C LEU A 211 5.88 -7.60 -10.93
N GLN A 212 6.35 -8.64 -11.63
CA GLN A 212 6.18 -10.04 -11.21
C GLN A 212 7.25 -10.51 -10.21
N GLY A 213 8.34 -9.77 -10.04
CA GLY A 213 9.49 -10.17 -9.21
C GLY A 213 9.55 -9.59 -7.80
N GLY A 214 8.60 -8.74 -7.38
CA GLY A 214 8.70 -7.99 -6.12
C GLY A 214 7.46 -8.10 -5.24
N PHE A 215 7.53 -9.02 -4.26
CA PHE A 215 6.94 -9.01 -2.90
C PHE A 215 6.61 -10.45 -2.44
N GLN A 216 7.65 -11.28 -2.32
CA GLN A 216 7.62 -12.34 -1.30
C GLN A 216 8.01 -11.67 0.02
N VAL A 217 7.01 -11.18 0.77
CA VAL A 217 7.22 -10.80 2.17
C VAL A 217 7.38 -12.10 2.94
N THR A 218 8.61 -12.47 3.24
CA THR A 218 8.97 -13.47 4.24
C THR A 218 8.36 -13.04 5.58
N ARG A 219 7.40 -13.83 6.07
CA ARG A 219 6.98 -13.80 7.49
C ARG A 219 8.06 -14.54 8.28
N GLU A 220 8.78 -13.80 9.12
CA GLU A 220 9.37 -14.32 10.36
C GLU A 220 8.43 -13.99 11.52
#